data_AF-S4NYR9-F1
#
_entry.id   AF-S4NYR9-F1
#
_cell.length_a   1.000
_cell.length_b   1.000
_cell.length_c   1.000
_cell.angle_alpha   90.00
_cell.angle_beta   90.00
_cell.angle_gamma   90.00
#
_symmetry.space_group_name_H-M   'P 1'
#
loop_
_entity.id
_entity.type
_entity.pdbx_description
1 polymer ?
#
loop_
_entity_poly.entity_id
_entity_poly.type
_entity_poly.pdbx_seq_one_letter_code
_entity_poly.pdbx_strand_id
1 'polypeptide(L)'
;MVLGRGVGLSTHSDSELITQALCLNPPEGETNGPDWPARINHLMRLAPLSYSLVIMLKDKIYAVRDPYGNRPLCLGKILPMGSSFLLNGCAKNGVEDKAEGWVVSSESCGFLSIGARYVREVLPGEIVEMSRHGIRTVDVVDRPAG
;
A
#
# COMPACT_ATOMS: atom_id res chain seq x y z
N MET A 1 -17.42 -12.59 9.83
CA MET A 1 -17.32 -11.20 10.30
C MET A 1 -17.01 -11.20 11.79
N VAL A 2 -16.04 -10.40 12.25
CA VAL A 2 -15.54 -10.44 13.65
C VAL A 2 -16.63 -10.07 14.68
N LEU A 3 -17.64 -9.30 14.27
CA LEU A 3 -18.88 -9.06 15.02
C LEU A 3 -19.58 -10.34 15.48
N GLY A 4 -19.61 -11.39 14.65
CA GLY A 4 -20.17 -12.69 15.03
C GLY A 4 -19.33 -13.46 16.06
N ARG A 5 -18.11 -12.99 16.35
CA ARG A 5 -17.22 -13.52 17.40
C ARG A 5 -17.21 -12.63 18.66
N GLY A 6 -18.16 -11.70 18.78
CA GLY A 6 -18.34 -10.86 19.98
C GLY A 6 -17.48 -9.59 20.02
N VAL A 7 -16.80 -9.22 18.94
CA VAL A 7 -16.07 -7.94 18.85
C VAL A 7 -17.02 -6.86 18.33
N GLY A 8 -17.33 -5.87 19.19
CA GLY A 8 -18.15 -4.73 18.81
C GLY A 8 -17.42 -3.71 17.94
N LEU A 9 -18.16 -2.77 17.37
CA LEU A 9 -17.61 -1.55 16.77
C LEU A 9 -17.57 -0.47 17.85
N SER A 10 -16.43 0.22 17.96
CA SER A 10 -16.25 1.35 18.88
C SER A 10 -16.55 2.68 18.20
N THR A 11 -16.55 2.70 16.86
CA THR A 11 -16.79 3.86 16.01
C THR A 11 -17.77 3.49 14.88
N HIS A 12 -18.25 4.52 14.17
CA HIS A 12 -19.04 4.34 12.95
C HIS A 12 -18.18 4.51 11.67
N SER A 13 -16.85 4.39 11.78
CA SER A 13 -15.94 4.55 10.65
C SER A 13 -15.77 3.25 9.87
N ASP A 14 -15.85 3.33 8.54
CA ASP A 14 -15.53 2.22 7.66
C ASP A 14 -14.08 1.72 7.87
N SER A 15 -13.18 2.58 8.32
CA SER A 15 -11.77 2.20 8.60
C SER A 15 -11.66 1.18 9.73
N GLU A 16 -12.55 1.25 10.73
CA GLU A 16 -12.60 0.25 11.79
C GLU A 16 -13.11 -1.09 11.25
N LEU A 17 -14.15 -1.07 10.41
CA LEU A 17 -14.68 -2.27 9.78
C LEU A 17 -13.62 -2.94 8.89
N ILE A 18 -12.89 -2.15 8.09
CA ILE A 18 -11.76 -2.62 7.27
C ILE A 18 -10.68 -3.25 8.17
N THR A 19 -10.32 -2.59 9.27
CA THR A 19 -9.32 -3.11 10.23
C THR A 19 -9.78 -4.43 10.84
N GLN A 20 -11.05 -4.55 11.22
CA GLN A 20 -11.61 -5.82 11.72
C GLN A 20 -11.64 -6.89 10.63
N ALA A 21 -11.92 -6.53 9.38
CA ALA A 21 -11.91 -7.46 8.25
C ALA A 21 -10.50 -8.01 7.95
N LEU A 22 -9.43 -7.22 8.12
CA LEU A 22 -8.04 -7.69 8.04
C LEU A 22 -7.69 -8.77 9.08
N CYS A 23 -8.40 -8.78 10.22
CA CYS A 23 -8.22 -9.81 11.25
C CYS A 23 -8.85 -11.16 10.88
N LEU A 24 -9.63 -11.25 9.80
CA LEU A 24 -10.17 -12.51 9.30
C LEU A 24 -9.07 -13.33 8.64
N ASN A 25 -9.07 -14.63 8.89
CA ASN A 25 -8.13 -15.54 8.24
C ASN A 25 -8.51 -15.70 6.75
N PRO A 26 -7.53 -15.82 5.85
CA PRO A 26 -7.81 -16.11 4.45
C PRO A 26 -8.47 -17.49 4.29
N PRO A 27 -9.22 -17.73 3.19
CA PRO A 27 -9.95 -18.99 2.98
C PRO A 27 -9.03 -20.21 2.88
N GLU A 28 -7.81 -20.01 2.36
CA GLU A 28 -6.77 -21.04 2.24
C GLU A 28 -6.15 -21.43 3.59
N GLY A 29 -6.50 -20.71 4.66
CA GLY A 29 -5.96 -20.91 5.99
C GLY A 29 -4.54 -20.37 6.15
N GLU A 30 -3.96 -20.59 7.32
CA GLU A 30 -2.63 -20.12 7.69
C GLU A 30 -1.91 -21.24 8.46
N THR A 31 -0.76 -21.69 7.97
CA THR A 31 0.01 -22.78 8.58
C THR A 31 1.16 -22.27 9.45
N ASN A 32 1.78 -21.15 9.08
CA ASN A 32 2.97 -20.60 9.71
C ASN A 32 2.75 -19.21 10.34
N GLY A 33 1.58 -19.01 10.95
CA GLY A 33 1.17 -17.73 11.52
C GLY A 33 0.56 -16.76 10.49
N PRO A 34 0.35 -15.48 10.87
CA PRO A 34 -0.41 -14.55 10.05
C PRO A 34 0.25 -14.23 8.71
N ASP A 35 -0.46 -14.50 7.61
CA ASP A 35 -0.08 -14.12 6.26
C ASP A 35 -0.80 -12.82 5.88
N TRP A 36 -0.09 -11.70 6.04
CA TRP A 36 -0.65 -10.37 5.80
C TRP A 36 -0.98 -10.09 4.33
N PRO A 37 -0.12 -10.40 3.34
CA PRO A 37 -0.52 -10.35 1.94
C PRO A 37 -1.81 -11.12 1.65
N ALA A 38 -1.94 -12.37 2.14
CA ALA A 38 -3.14 -13.17 1.92
C ALA A 38 -4.38 -12.59 2.63
N ARG A 39 -4.23 -12.04 3.84
CA ARG A 39 -5.32 -11.34 4.56
C ARG A 39 -5.77 -10.07 3.84
N ILE A 40 -4.85 -9.29 3.29
CA ILE A 40 -5.16 -8.10 2.51
C ILE A 40 -5.87 -8.50 1.21
N ASN A 41 -5.38 -9.52 0.49
CA ASN A 41 -6.06 -10.07 -0.69
C ASN A 41 -7.49 -10.52 -0.32
N HIS A 42 -7.64 -11.25 0.78
CA HIS A 42 -8.95 -11.70 1.25
C HIS A 42 -9.88 -10.52 1.55
N LEU A 43 -9.41 -9.49 2.25
CA LEU A 43 -10.17 -8.25 2.45
C LEU A 43 -10.63 -7.67 1.10
N MET A 44 -9.72 -7.59 0.12
CA MET A 44 -10.03 -7.00 -1.18
C MET A 44 -11.12 -7.76 -1.94
N ARG A 45 -11.16 -9.08 -1.80
CA ARG A 45 -12.23 -9.93 -2.36
C ARG A 45 -13.55 -9.81 -1.60
N LEU A 46 -13.50 -9.59 -0.29
CA LEU A 46 -14.69 -9.44 0.54
C LEU A 46 -15.36 -8.06 0.39
N ALA A 47 -14.58 -7.02 0.14
CA ALA A 47 -15.03 -5.64 0.13
C ALA A 47 -14.95 -5.03 -1.28
N PRO A 48 -16.02 -5.12 -2.11
CA PRO A 48 -16.13 -4.41 -3.38
C PRO A 48 -16.42 -2.92 -3.13
N LEU A 49 -15.50 -2.27 -2.42
CA LEU A 49 -15.57 -0.87 -2.02
C LEU A 49 -14.45 -0.07 -2.73
N SER A 50 -14.47 1.24 -2.52
CA SER A 50 -13.48 2.18 -3.07
C SER A 50 -12.57 2.69 -1.96
N TYR A 51 -11.29 2.28 -1.97
CA TYR A 51 -10.31 2.60 -0.93
C TYR A 51 -8.87 2.64 -1.46
N SER A 52 -8.10 3.55 -0.88
CA SER A 52 -6.64 3.53 -0.90
C SER A 52 -6.18 3.39 0.54
N LEU A 53 -5.43 2.33 0.85
CA LEU A 53 -5.02 2.02 2.21
C LEU A 53 -3.51 2.05 2.34
N VAL A 54 -3.05 2.55 3.48
CA VAL A 54 -1.68 2.38 3.97
C VAL A 54 -1.75 1.61 5.28
N ILE A 55 -1.20 0.40 5.30
CA ILE A 55 -1.26 -0.51 6.44
C ILE A 55 0.17 -0.69 6.96
N MET A 56 0.41 -0.33 8.21
CA MET A 56 1.72 -0.53 8.85
C MET A 56 1.67 -1.74 9.77
N LEU A 57 2.66 -2.62 9.64
CA LEU A 57 2.72 -3.85 10.42
C LEU A 57 4.16 -4.24 10.69
N LYS A 58 4.55 -4.15 11.98
CA LYS A 58 5.94 -4.34 12.43
C LYS A 58 6.92 -3.46 11.66
N ASP A 59 7.75 -4.07 10.81
CA ASP A 59 8.81 -3.47 10.00
C ASP A 59 8.43 -3.28 8.52
N LYS A 60 7.12 -3.43 8.21
CA LYS A 60 6.59 -3.35 6.86
C LYS A 60 5.46 -2.33 6.75
N ILE A 61 5.38 -1.69 5.59
CA ILE A 61 4.28 -0.84 5.18
C ILE A 61 3.69 -1.44 3.91
N TYR A 62 2.38 -1.59 3.86
CA TYR A 62 1.64 -2.00 2.66
C TYR A 62 0.88 -0.81 2.10
N ALA A 63 1.04 -0.56 0.81
CA ALA A 63 0.22 0.36 0.05
C ALA A 63 -0.72 -0.47 -0.83
N VAL A 64 -2.03 -0.26 -0.66
CA VAL A 64 -3.07 -1.09 -1.27
C VAL A 64 -4.08 -0.20 -1.97
N ARG A 65 -4.36 -0.50 -3.23
CA ARG A 65 -5.41 0.17 -4.00
C ARG A 65 -6.48 -0.84 -4.38
N ASP A 66 -7.74 -0.49 -4.19
CA ASP A 66 -8.86 -1.37 -4.53
C ASP A 66 -8.83 -1.84 -6.01
N PRO A 67 -9.42 -3.01 -6.34
CA PRO A 67 -9.41 -3.54 -7.71
C PRO A 67 -10.04 -2.65 -8.79
N TYR A 68 -10.88 -1.68 -8.40
CA TYR A 68 -11.48 -0.74 -9.33
C TYR A 68 -10.59 0.50 -9.56
N GLY A 69 -9.65 0.78 -8.66
CA GLY A 69 -8.69 1.88 -8.79
C GLY A 69 -9.32 3.26 -8.62
N ASN A 70 -10.47 3.34 -7.94
CA ASN A 70 -11.29 4.56 -7.91
C ASN A 70 -10.66 5.69 -7.10
N ARG A 71 -9.86 5.37 -6.07
CA ARG A 71 -9.11 6.36 -5.27
C ARG A 71 -7.65 6.39 -5.68
N PRO A 72 -7.02 7.58 -5.73
CA PRO A 72 -5.61 7.68 -6.09
C PRO A 72 -4.70 7.17 -4.96
N LEU A 73 -3.55 6.62 -5.34
CA LEU A 73 -2.48 6.25 -4.44
C LEU A 73 -1.16 6.24 -5.23
N CYS A 74 -0.24 7.10 -4.82
CA CYS A 74 1.02 7.36 -5.51
C CYS A 74 2.20 6.84 -4.70
N LEU A 75 3.24 6.39 -5.39
CA LEU A 75 4.53 6.01 -4.83
C LEU A 75 5.58 7.05 -5.19
N GLY A 76 6.40 7.39 -4.21
CA GLY A 76 7.57 8.25 -4.37
C GLY A 76 8.80 7.62 -3.73
N LYS A 77 9.97 8.17 -4.05
CA LYS A 77 11.23 7.78 -3.42
C LYS A 77 12.00 8.99 -2.92
N ILE A 78 12.58 8.86 -1.73
CA ILE A 78 13.54 9.81 -1.17
C ILE A 78 14.90 9.46 -1.76
N LEU A 79 15.61 10.49 -2.24
CA LEU A 79 16.92 10.35 -2.83
C LEU A 79 18.00 10.78 -1.82
N PRO A 80 19.17 10.12 -1.81
CA PRO A 80 20.29 10.53 -0.99
C PRO A 80 20.70 11.99 -1.25
N MET A 81 21.16 12.65 -0.18
CA MET A 81 21.80 13.97 -0.27
C MET A 81 23.03 13.90 -1.18
N GLY A 82 23.07 14.75 -2.21
CA GLY A 82 24.10 14.72 -3.26
C GLY A 82 23.69 14.04 -4.58
N SER A 83 22.47 13.49 -4.65
CA SER A 83 21.90 13.05 -5.93
C SER A 83 21.78 14.22 -6.92
N SER A 84 22.08 13.95 -8.20
CA SER A 84 22.13 14.95 -9.28
C SER A 84 20.85 15.79 -9.41
N PHE A 85 19.72 15.27 -8.94
CA PHE A 85 18.43 15.94 -8.98
C PHE A 85 18.40 17.20 -8.10
N LEU A 86 18.89 17.13 -6.86
CA LEU A 86 18.89 18.27 -5.93
C LEU A 86 19.87 19.38 -6.36
N LEU A 87 20.92 19.03 -7.11
CA LEU A 87 21.97 19.96 -7.50
C LEU A 87 21.69 20.67 -8.84
N ASN A 88 21.10 19.99 -9.83
CA ASN A 88 20.97 20.55 -11.18
C ASN A 88 19.58 20.42 -11.82
N GLY A 89 18.55 19.90 -11.13
CA GLY A 89 17.20 19.74 -11.68
C GLY A 89 17.07 18.77 -12.88
N CYS A 90 18.20 18.38 -13.48
CA CYS A 90 18.29 17.44 -14.59
C CYS A 90 18.92 16.14 -14.10
N ALA A 91 18.19 15.03 -14.29
CA ALA A 91 18.73 13.69 -14.17
C ALA A 91 19.90 13.55 -15.15
N LYS A 92 21.13 13.37 -14.66
CA LYS A 92 22.21 12.92 -15.52
C LYS A 92 21.85 11.52 -16.04
N ASN A 93 21.86 11.40 -17.37
CA ASN A 93 21.56 10.22 -18.16
C ASN A 93 21.87 8.87 -17.46
N GLY A 94 20.82 8.09 -17.20
CA GLY A 94 20.90 6.62 -17.14
C GLY A 94 21.36 5.97 -15.83
N VAL A 95 21.65 6.73 -14.76
CA VAL A 95 21.93 6.12 -13.45
C VAL A 95 20.66 6.14 -12.61
N GLU A 96 20.07 4.97 -12.37
CA GLU A 96 18.96 4.86 -11.41
C GLU A 96 19.47 5.21 -10.01
N ASP A 97 19.18 6.43 -9.54
CA ASP A 97 19.46 6.81 -8.16
C ASP A 97 18.78 5.81 -7.22
N LYS A 98 19.59 5.06 -6.47
CA LYS A 98 19.13 4.15 -5.40
C LYS A 98 18.32 4.96 -4.39
N ALA A 99 17.10 4.51 -4.11
CA ALA A 99 16.23 5.14 -3.12
C ALA A 99 16.84 5.01 -1.72
N GLU A 100 16.89 6.12 -0.97
CA GLU A 100 17.18 6.12 0.47
C GLU A 100 15.95 5.69 1.27
N GLY A 101 14.77 6.06 0.80
CA GLY A 101 13.49 5.69 1.39
C GLY A 101 12.37 5.69 0.36
N TRP A 102 11.25 5.08 0.73
CA TRP A 102 10.04 5.02 -0.09
C TRP A 102 8.91 5.74 0.63
N VAL A 103 8.08 6.43 -0.13
CA VAL A 103 6.93 7.19 0.38
C VAL A 103 5.67 6.84 -0.41
N VAL A 104 4.53 6.90 0.26
CA VAL A 104 3.21 6.68 -0.33
C VAL A 104 2.29 7.82 0.07
N SER A 105 1.47 8.30 -0.85
CA SER A 105 0.53 9.40 -0.62
C SER A 105 -0.67 9.29 -1.55
N SER A 106 -1.84 9.77 -1.15
CA SER A 106 -3.00 9.88 -2.04
C SER A 106 -2.74 10.83 -3.22
N GLU A 107 -1.84 11.82 -3.05
CA GLU A 107 -1.52 12.82 -4.07
C GLU A 107 0.00 13.00 -4.21
N SER A 108 0.47 13.14 -5.45
CA SER A 108 1.91 13.33 -5.75
C SER A 108 2.44 14.70 -5.32
N CYS A 109 1.56 15.70 -5.15
CA CYS A 109 1.93 17.03 -4.67
C CYS A 109 2.57 16.97 -3.27
N GLY A 110 2.18 16.00 -2.44
CA GLY A 110 2.75 15.79 -1.10
C GLY A 110 4.23 15.40 -1.11
N PHE A 111 4.75 14.90 -2.24
CA PHE A 111 6.16 14.51 -2.36
C PHE A 111 7.11 15.69 -2.43
N LEU A 112 6.68 16.82 -3.03
CA LEU A 112 7.52 18.02 -3.18
C LEU A 112 7.94 18.59 -1.82
N SER A 113 7.00 18.60 -0.86
CA SER A 113 7.23 19.14 0.50
C SER A 113 8.30 18.39 1.29
N ILE A 114 8.56 17.12 0.94
CA ILE A 114 9.54 16.26 1.60
C ILE A 114 10.73 15.91 0.69
N GLY A 115 10.86 16.57 -0.46
CA GLY A 115 11.92 16.30 -1.42
C GLY A 115 11.88 14.91 -2.05
N ALA A 116 10.72 14.23 -2.01
CA ALA A 116 10.56 12.93 -2.65
C ALA A 116 10.28 13.08 -4.15
N ARG A 117 10.85 12.17 -4.94
CA ARG A 117 10.61 12.08 -6.38
C ARG A 117 9.45 11.13 -6.65
N TYR A 118 8.47 11.59 -7.42
CA TYR A 118 7.40 10.73 -7.92
C TYR A 118 7.98 9.55 -8.72
N VAL A 119 7.42 8.35 -8.51
CA VAL A 119 7.82 7.13 -9.22
C VAL A 119 6.69 6.67 -10.14
N ARG A 120 5.53 6.32 -9.56
CA ARG A 120 4.33 5.88 -10.29
C ARG A 120 3.11 5.85 -9.38
N GLU A 121 1.92 5.65 -9.95
CA GLU A 121 0.76 5.23 -9.16
C GLU A 121 0.84 3.76 -8.76
N VAL A 122 0.20 3.41 -7.65
CA VAL A 122 -0.18 2.03 -7.30
C VAL A 122 -1.27 1.60 -8.26
N LEU A 123 -1.10 0.44 -8.90
CA LEU A 123 -2.04 -0.08 -9.89
C LEU A 123 -3.35 -0.53 -9.21
N PRO A 124 -4.49 -0.51 -9.93
CA PRO A 124 -5.73 -1.09 -9.42
C PRO A 124 -5.52 -2.54 -8.98
N GLY A 125 -5.97 -2.88 -7.76
CA GLY A 125 -5.81 -4.21 -7.20
C GLY A 125 -4.42 -4.53 -6.64
N GLU A 126 -3.45 -3.64 -6.79
CA GLU A 126 -2.07 -3.90 -6.40
C GLU A 126 -1.87 -3.79 -4.88
N ILE A 127 -1.13 -4.77 -4.34
CA ILE A 127 -0.63 -4.79 -2.96
C ILE A 127 0.89 -4.62 -3.02
N VAL A 128 1.36 -3.44 -2.60
CA VAL A 128 2.79 -3.10 -2.59
C VAL A 128 3.32 -3.20 -1.16
N GLU A 129 4.37 -4.00 -0.96
CA GLU A 129 5.11 -4.09 0.30
C GLU A 129 6.36 -3.20 0.24
N MET A 130 6.51 -2.37 1.26
CA MET A 130 7.70 -1.54 1.51
C MET A 130 8.34 -2.01 2.81
N SER A 131 9.62 -2.35 2.76
CA SER A 131 10.41 -2.79 3.91
C SER A 131 11.84 -2.25 3.83
N ARG A 132 12.65 -2.54 4.85
CA ARG A 132 14.10 -2.28 4.83
C ARG A 132 14.85 -2.94 3.66
N HIS A 133 14.25 -3.96 3.02
CA HIS A 133 14.82 -4.67 1.88
C HIS A 133 14.43 -4.04 0.53
N GLY A 134 13.61 -3.01 0.53
CA GLY A 134 13.13 -2.33 -0.67
C GLY A 134 11.61 -2.41 -0.81
N ILE A 135 11.16 -2.15 -2.04
CA ILE A 135 9.76 -2.14 -2.44
C ILE A 135 9.49 -3.27 -3.43
N ARG A 136 8.34 -3.93 -3.32
CA ARG A 136 7.89 -4.92 -4.30
C ARG A 136 6.37 -5.04 -4.30
N THR A 137 5.82 -5.43 -5.43
CA THR A 137 4.44 -5.92 -5.52
C THR A 137 4.43 -7.34 -4.97
N VAL A 138 3.62 -7.58 -3.93
CA VAL A 138 3.49 -8.92 -3.34
C VAL A 138 2.30 -9.68 -3.91
N ASP A 139 1.28 -8.96 -4.40
CA ASP A 139 0.08 -9.54 -4.97
C ASP A 139 -0.70 -8.51 -5.79
N VAL A 140 -1.58 -8.98 -6.69
CA VAL A 140 -2.49 -8.17 -7.49
C VAL A 140 -3.85 -8.86 -7.56
N VAL A 141 -4.88 -8.19 -7.05
CA VAL A 141 -6.25 -8.70 -7.07
C VAL A 141 -6.97 -8.20 -8.32
N ASP A 142 -7.32 -9.13 -9.20
CA ASP A 142 -8.08 -8.81 -10.40
C ASP A 142 -9.44 -8.19 -10.07
N ARG A 143 -9.88 -7.30 -10.95
CA ARG A 143 -11.23 -6.73 -10.89
C ARG A 143 -12.28 -7.85 -11.01
N PRO A 144 -13.24 -7.96 -10.07
CA PRO A 144 -14.32 -8.93 -10.19
C PRO A 144 -15.11 -8.74 -11.49
N ALA A 145 -15.48 -9.85 -12.14
CA ALA A 145 -16.42 -9.81 -13.26
C ALA A 145 -17.77 -9.28 -12.76
N GLY A 146 -18.30 -8.26 -13.44
CA GLY A 146 -19.59 -7.65 -13.13
C GLY A 146 -20.78 -8.47 -13.60
#